data_AF-A0A7X4WEI0-F1
#
_entry.id   AF-A0A7X4WEI0-F1
#
_cell.length_a   1.000
_cell.length_b   1.000
_cell.length_c   1.000
_cell.angle_alpha   90.00
_cell.angle_beta   90.00
_cell.angle_gamma   90.00
#
_symmetry.space_group_name_H-M   'P 1'
#
loop_
_entity.id
_entity.type
_entity.pdbx_description
1 polymer ?
#
loop_
_entity_poly.entity_id
_entity_poly.type
_entity_poly.pdbx_seq_one_letter_code
_entity_poly.pdbx_strand_id
1 'polypeptide(L)'
;MLAVSLLTATITVPVQAAGITSHPVPGQPLSENAQRLINLYTTFMLKDAVLQACTRSMEQTRMQVNHQYIEYSRLALEYIQAGRLVVKKQLPKVDLIAWQSKLANSQEYYVNGFSEFSDERVTLECQQVANALEAMNQRFAALRY
;
A
#
# COMPACT_ATOMS: atom_id res chain seq x y z
N MET A 1 -8.61 31.07 36.44
CA MET A 1 -8.15 31.33 35.06
C MET A 1 -8.11 30.00 34.35
N LEU A 2 -9.00 29.82 33.36
CA LEU A 2 -9.19 28.56 32.64
C LEU A 2 -8.04 28.34 31.65
N ALA A 3 -7.27 27.28 31.88
CA ALA A 3 -6.37 26.72 30.87
C ALA A 3 -7.23 25.97 29.84
N VAL A 4 -7.37 26.53 28.65
CA VAL A 4 -7.98 25.84 27.51
C VAL A 4 -6.94 24.84 27.00
N SER A 5 -7.10 23.58 27.40
CA SER A 5 -6.42 22.45 26.78
C SER A 5 -6.88 22.35 25.33
N LEU A 6 -5.99 22.70 24.40
CA LEU A 6 -6.16 22.39 22.98
C LEU A 6 -6.17 20.87 22.83
N LEU A 7 -7.38 20.36 22.57
CA LEU A 7 -7.63 19.01 22.06
C LEU A 7 -6.71 18.78 20.85
N THR A 8 -5.70 17.95 21.07
CA THR A 8 -4.99 17.24 20.00
C THR A 8 -6.04 16.42 19.25
N ALA A 9 -6.52 16.97 18.14
CA ALA A 9 -7.18 16.19 17.11
C ALA A 9 -6.09 15.30 16.49
N THR A 10 -5.85 14.15 17.13
CA THR A 10 -5.09 13.05 16.55
C THR A 10 -5.86 12.65 15.30
N ILE A 11 -5.34 13.04 14.14
CA ILE A 11 -5.85 12.57 12.86
C ILE A 11 -5.65 11.05 12.88
N THR A 12 -6.72 10.34 13.17
CA THR A 12 -6.83 8.91 12.96
C THR A 12 -6.61 8.67 11.49
N VAL A 13 -5.42 8.16 11.15
CA VAL A 13 -5.17 7.50 9.88
C VAL A 13 -6.32 6.50 9.68
N PRO A 14 -7.11 6.59 8.60
CA PRO A 14 -8.15 5.61 8.35
C PRO A 14 -7.51 4.22 8.38
N VAL A 15 -8.06 3.38 9.25
CA VAL A 15 -7.61 2.01 9.55
C VAL A 15 -7.55 1.10 8.31
N GLN A 16 -8.04 1.55 7.14
CA GLN A 16 -7.87 0.82 5.89
C GLN A 16 -6.47 0.93 5.25
N ALA A 17 -5.62 1.89 5.64
CA ALA A 17 -4.19 1.87 5.28
C ALA A 17 -3.33 1.02 6.26
N ALA A 18 -3.91 0.63 7.40
CA ALA A 18 -3.28 -0.25 8.40
C ALA A 18 -3.46 -1.74 8.09
N GLY A 19 -4.16 -2.10 7.01
CA GLY A 19 -4.38 -3.49 6.58
C GLY A 19 -3.13 -4.23 6.07
N ILE A 20 -1.97 -3.56 6.01
CA ILE A 20 -0.70 -4.17 5.57
C ILE A 20 -0.05 -5.01 6.69
N THR A 21 -0.63 -5.09 7.90
CA THR A 21 -0.02 -5.77 9.06
C THR A 21 -0.89 -6.75 9.86
N SER A 22 -2.02 -7.28 9.36
CA SER A 22 -2.78 -8.34 10.08
C SER A 22 -3.13 -9.59 9.24
N HIS A 23 -3.15 -10.73 9.96
CA HIS A 23 -2.73 -12.11 9.62
C HIS A 23 -3.75 -13.03 8.87
N PRO A 24 -3.33 -14.24 8.43
CA PRO A 24 -4.10 -15.14 7.55
C PRO A 24 -5.03 -16.12 8.30
N VAL A 25 -5.94 -16.78 7.57
CA VAL A 25 -6.85 -17.85 8.05
C VAL A 25 -7.25 -18.75 6.86
N PRO A 26 -7.41 -20.09 6.97
CA PRO A 26 -6.79 -21.09 7.85
C PRO A 26 -6.11 -22.26 7.09
N GLY A 27 -5.04 -22.80 7.69
CA GLY A 27 -4.43 -24.11 7.35
C GLY A 27 -3.06 -24.33 8.01
N GLN A 28 -2.16 -23.36 7.88
CA GLN A 28 -0.92 -23.22 8.66
C GLN A 28 -0.51 -21.74 8.67
N PRO A 29 0.15 -21.24 9.72
CA PRO A 29 0.64 -19.87 9.71
C PRO A 29 1.77 -19.75 8.68
N LEU A 30 1.55 -18.93 7.63
CA LEU A 30 2.64 -18.41 6.83
C LEU A 30 3.62 -17.71 7.77
N SER A 31 4.92 -17.91 7.56
CA SER A 31 5.92 -17.20 8.36
C SER A 31 5.70 -15.69 8.21
N GLU A 32 5.98 -14.94 9.27
CA GLU A 32 5.84 -13.49 9.26
C GLU A 32 6.62 -12.85 8.09
N ASN A 33 7.78 -13.41 7.76
CA ASN A 33 8.59 -13.01 6.61
C ASN A 33 7.87 -13.27 5.28
N ALA A 34 7.23 -14.43 5.10
CA ALA A 34 6.46 -14.72 3.90
C ALA A 34 5.30 -13.72 3.73
N GLN A 35 4.59 -13.39 4.81
CA GLN A 35 3.52 -12.41 4.76
C GLN A 35 4.02 -11.01 4.36
N ARG A 36 5.15 -10.56 4.93
CA ARG A 36 5.77 -9.28 4.57
C ARG A 36 6.14 -9.24 3.08
N LEU A 37 6.72 -10.31 2.55
CA LEU A 37 7.07 -10.42 1.13
C LEU A 37 5.84 -10.39 0.22
N ILE A 38 4.77 -11.10 0.58
CA ILE A 38 3.49 -11.06 -0.15
C ILE A 38 2.94 -9.63 -0.16
N ASN A 39 3.00 -8.92 0.97
CA ASN A 39 2.49 -7.55 1.06
C ASN A 39 3.30 -6.59 0.17
N LEU A 40 4.63 -6.70 0.14
CA LEU A 40 5.48 -5.91 -0.76
C LEU A 40 5.16 -6.19 -2.24
N TYR A 41 4.98 -7.45 -2.60
CA TYR A 41 4.57 -7.80 -3.95
C TYR A 41 3.15 -7.28 -4.28
N THR A 42 2.22 -7.33 -3.32
CA THR A 42 0.87 -6.80 -3.48
C THR A 42 0.89 -5.30 -3.73
N THR A 43 1.67 -4.53 -2.96
CA THR A 43 1.87 -3.08 -3.19
C THR A 43 2.38 -2.79 -4.59
N PHE A 44 3.30 -3.61 -5.11
CA PHE A 44 3.79 -3.50 -6.49
C PHE A 44 2.67 -3.77 -7.51
N MET A 45 1.85 -4.80 -7.29
CA MET A 45 0.74 -5.17 -8.18
C MET A 45 -0.39 -4.12 -8.22
N LEU A 46 -0.50 -3.27 -7.19
CA LEU A 46 -1.50 -2.19 -7.12
C LEU A 46 -1.05 -0.91 -7.85
N LYS A 47 0.22 -0.81 -8.26
CA LYS A 47 0.81 0.40 -8.83
C LYS A 47 -0.05 1.05 -9.91
N ASP A 48 -0.44 0.30 -10.94
CA ASP A 48 -1.11 0.88 -12.10
C ASP A 48 -2.50 1.41 -11.75
N ALA A 49 -3.25 0.68 -10.92
CA ALA A 49 -4.56 1.12 -10.43
C ALA A 49 -4.45 2.41 -9.61
N VAL A 50 -3.44 2.50 -8.74
CA VAL A 50 -3.19 3.69 -7.91
C VAL A 50 -2.76 4.87 -8.77
N LEU A 51 -1.86 4.68 -9.75
CA LEU A 51 -1.43 5.73 -10.65
C LEU A 51 -2.59 6.26 -11.50
N GLN A 52 -3.46 5.37 -11.98
CA GLN A 52 -4.68 5.75 -12.68
C GLN A 52 -5.59 6.60 -11.78
N ALA A 53 -5.85 6.13 -10.56
CA ALA A 53 -6.68 6.84 -9.58
C ALA A 53 -6.15 8.25 -9.27
N CYS A 54 -4.83 8.38 -9.12
CA CYS A 54 -4.16 9.65 -8.84
C CYS A 54 -4.06 10.61 -10.02
N THR A 55 -4.53 10.23 -11.22
CA THR A 55 -4.52 11.13 -12.39
C THR A 55 -5.34 12.40 -12.16
N ARG A 56 -6.43 12.29 -11.38
CA ARG A 56 -7.31 13.41 -10.98
C ARG A 56 -6.79 14.24 -9.81
N SER A 57 -5.72 13.81 -9.13
CA SER A 57 -5.11 14.60 -8.06
C SER A 57 -4.37 15.83 -8.60
N MET A 58 -4.03 16.75 -7.71
CA MET A 58 -3.12 17.85 -8.04
C MET A 58 -1.82 17.33 -8.68
N GLU A 59 -1.31 18.07 -9.66
CA GLU A 59 -0.15 17.65 -10.45
C GLU A 59 1.07 17.27 -9.60
N GLN A 60 1.37 18.07 -8.57
CA GLN A 60 2.47 17.80 -7.66
C GLN A 60 2.32 16.45 -6.95
N THR A 61 1.13 16.16 -6.42
CA THR A 61 0.85 14.88 -5.74
C THR A 61 0.95 13.71 -6.70
N ARG A 62 0.38 13.82 -7.91
CA ARG A 62 0.50 12.79 -8.95
C ARG A 62 1.96 12.49 -9.31
N MET A 63 2.77 13.53 -9.50
CA MET A 63 4.20 13.37 -9.77
C MET A 63 4.94 12.69 -8.61
N GLN A 64 4.63 13.07 -7.37
CA GLN A 64 5.20 12.44 -6.19
C GLN A 64 4.85 10.95 -6.09
N VAL A 65 3.58 10.57 -6.26
CA VAL A 65 3.16 9.15 -6.26
C VAL A 65 3.92 8.37 -7.32
N ASN A 66 4.00 8.89 -8.55
CA ASN A 66 4.73 8.23 -9.64
C ASN A 66 6.21 8.06 -9.30
N HIS A 67 6.86 9.12 -8.81
CA HIS A 67 8.26 9.08 -8.40
C HIS A 67 8.49 8.02 -7.30
N GLN A 68 7.66 8.00 -6.27
CA GLN A 68 7.82 7.07 -5.15
C GLN A 68 7.59 5.60 -5.57
N TYR A 69 6.69 5.33 -6.52
CA TYR A 69 6.53 3.99 -7.08
C TYR A 69 7.71 3.54 -7.95
N ILE A 70 8.34 4.46 -8.68
CA ILE A 70 9.57 4.18 -9.45
C ILE A 70 10.69 3.78 -8.48
N GLU A 71 10.90 4.60 -7.44
CA GLU A 71 11.91 4.30 -6.42
C GLU A 71 11.61 3.01 -5.67
N TYR A 72 10.35 2.76 -5.31
CA TYR A 72 9.93 1.51 -4.68
C TYR A 72 10.23 0.29 -5.55
N SER A 73 9.90 0.35 -6.83
CA SER A 73 10.17 -0.73 -7.78
C SER A 73 11.67 -1.04 -7.91
N ARG A 74 12.53 -0.02 -7.72
CA ARG A 74 13.99 -0.14 -7.81
C ARG A 74 14.63 -0.62 -6.50
N LEU A 75 14.20 -0.05 -5.38
CA LEU A 75 14.77 -0.31 -4.06
C LEU A 75 14.30 -1.65 -3.50
N ALA A 76 13.03 -2.01 -3.71
CA ALA A 76 12.42 -3.22 -3.18
C ALA A 76 12.44 -4.42 -4.16
N LEU A 77 13.15 -4.32 -5.30
CA LEU A 77 13.07 -5.30 -6.40
C LEU A 77 13.24 -6.75 -5.95
N GLU A 78 14.26 -7.04 -5.16
CA GLU A 78 14.56 -8.40 -4.67
C GLU A 78 13.43 -8.93 -3.78
N TYR A 79 12.89 -8.09 -2.89
CA TYR A 79 11.77 -8.45 -2.02
C TYR A 79 10.48 -8.66 -2.81
N ILE A 80 10.23 -7.86 -3.86
CA ILE A 80 9.10 -8.02 -4.78
C ILE A 80 9.21 -9.36 -5.51
N GLN A 81 10.39 -9.71 -6.00
CA GLN A 81 10.64 -11.00 -6.65
C GLN A 81 10.46 -12.18 -5.70
N ALA A 82 10.96 -12.07 -4.48
CA ALA A 82 10.77 -13.08 -3.44
C ALA A 82 9.28 -13.24 -3.08
N GLY A 83 8.53 -12.14 -2.93
CA GLY A 83 7.08 -12.17 -2.69
C GLY A 83 6.30 -12.84 -3.81
N ARG A 84 6.65 -12.55 -5.07
CA ARG A 84 6.08 -13.26 -6.23
C ARG A 84 6.32 -14.76 -6.17
N LEU A 85 7.51 -15.20 -5.76
CA LEU A 85 7.85 -16.61 -5.62
C LEU A 85 7.07 -17.27 -4.48
N VAL A 86 6.90 -16.59 -3.34
CA VAL A 86 6.06 -17.06 -2.23
C VAL A 86 4.63 -17.28 -2.71
N VAL A 87 4.01 -16.27 -3.35
CA VAL A 87 2.66 -16.39 -3.92
C VAL A 87 2.54 -17.54 -4.91
N LYS A 88 3.52 -17.72 -5.80
CA LYS A 88 3.44 -18.73 -6.86
C LYS A 88 3.68 -20.17 -6.35
N LYS A 89 4.59 -20.34 -5.39
CA LYS A 89 5.13 -21.67 -5.03
C LYS A 89 4.78 -22.13 -3.62
N GLN A 90 4.48 -21.20 -2.72
CA GLN A 90 4.36 -21.49 -1.28
C GLN A 90 2.95 -21.22 -0.74
N LEU A 91 2.14 -20.38 -1.41
CA LEU A 91 0.77 -20.18 -0.98
C LEU A 91 -0.07 -21.44 -1.25
N PRO A 92 -0.76 -21.98 -0.24
CA PRO A 92 -1.83 -22.95 -0.44
C PRO A 92 -2.88 -22.43 -1.41
N LYS A 93 -3.51 -23.33 -2.17
CA LYS A 93 -4.50 -22.96 -3.20
C LYS A 93 -5.64 -22.08 -2.64
N VAL A 94 -6.11 -22.37 -1.42
CA VAL A 94 -7.16 -21.59 -0.75
C VAL A 94 -6.69 -20.16 -0.48
N ASP A 95 -5.49 -20.00 0.09
CA ASP A 95 -4.91 -18.70 0.40
C ASP A 95 -4.57 -17.90 -0.87
N LEU A 96 -4.13 -18.58 -1.93
CA LEU A 96 -3.87 -17.94 -3.22
C LEU A 96 -5.14 -17.31 -3.80
N ILE A 97 -6.26 -18.04 -3.77
CA ILE A 97 -7.56 -17.52 -4.24
C ILE A 97 -8.01 -16.34 -3.37
N ALA A 98 -7.86 -16.46 -2.05
CA ALA A 98 -8.19 -15.37 -1.13
C ALA A 98 -7.32 -14.12 -1.39
N TRP A 99 -6.02 -14.29 -1.62
CA TRP A 99 -5.12 -13.21 -1.98
C TRP A 99 -5.47 -12.57 -3.33
N GLN A 100 -5.78 -13.37 -4.36
CA GLN A 100 -6.20 -12.87 -5.68
C GLN A 100 -7.50 -12.06 -5.59
N SER A 101 -8.49 -12.57 -4.84
CA SER A 101 -9.75 -11.85 -4.61
C SER A 101 -9.52 -10.53 -3.88
N LYS A 102 -8.68 -10.51 -2.84
CA LYS A 102 -8.32 -9.27 -2.14
C LYS A 102 -7.60 -8.28 -3.06
N LEU A 103 -6.65 -8.75 -3.87
CA LEU A 103 -5.95 -7.90 -4.83
C LEU A 103 -6.93 -7.26 -5.82
N ALA A 104 -7.86 -8.05 -6.37
CA ALA A 104 -8.88 -7.56 -7.30
C ALA A 104 -9.79 -6.51 -6.63
N ASN A 105 -10.28 -6.76 -5.42
CA ASN A 105 -11.11 -5.81 -4.67
C ASN A 105 -10.36 -4.51 -4.37
N SER A 106 -9.07 -4.59 -4.02
CA SER A 106 -8.23 -3.40 -3.82
C SER A 106 -8.02 -2.62 -5.11
N GLN A 107 -7.80 -3.29 -6.25
CA GLN A 107 -7.72 -2.63 -7.55
C GLN A 107 -9.04 -1.93 -7.90
N GLU A 108 -10.17 -2.60 -7.64
CA GLU A 108 -11.49 -2.03 -7.85
C GLU A 108 -11.73 -0.79 -6.97
N TYR A 109 -11.31 -0.81 -5.71
CA TYR A 109 -11.39 0.36 -4.84
C TYR A 109 -10.66 1.59 -5.43
N TYR A 110 -9.45 1.40 -5.98
CA TYR A 110 -8.72 2.51 -6.61
C TYR A 110 -9.33 2.95 -7.93
N VAL A 111 -9.91 2.04 -8.73
CA VAL A 111 -10.48 2.40 -10.04
C VAL A 111 -11.88 3.01 -9.88
N ASN A 112 -12.75 2.34 -9.13
CA ASN A 112 -14.16 2.70 -8.98
C ASN A 112 -14.40 3.58 -7.75
N GLY A 113 -13.82 3.23 -6.59
CA GLY A 113 -14.04 3.98 -5.35
C GLY A 113 -13.51 5.42 -5.42
N PHE A 114 -12.33 5.63 -6.00
CA PHE A 114 -11.81 7.00 -6.23
C PHE A 114 -12.64 7.79 -7.24
N SER A 115 -13.40 7.13 -8.11
CA SER A 115 -14.27 7.84 -9.06
C SER A 115 -15.35 8.64 -8.34
N GLU A 116 -15.82 8.14 -7.18
CA GLU A 116 -16.86 8.75 -6.35
C GLU A 116 -16.33 9.88 -5.45
N PHE A 117 -15.01 10.04 -5.35
CA PHE A 117 -14.39 11.05 -4.50
C PHE A 117 -14.28 12.40 -5.21
N SER A 118 -14.34 13.49 -4.42
CA SER A 118 -13.97 14.83 -4.89
C SER A 118 -12.48 14.88 -5.24
N ASP A 119 -12.08 15.79 -6.12
CA ASP A 119 -10.66 15.92 -6.52
C ASP A 119 -9.76 16.30 -5.32
N GLU A 120 -10.28 17.06 -4.36
CA GLU A 120 -9.61 17.35 -3.09
C GLU A 120 -9.35 16.07 -2.30
N ARG A 121 -10.37 15.22 -2.14
CA ARG A 121 -10.22 13.94 -1.45
C ARG A 121 -9.26 13.00 -2.18
N VAL A 122 -9.36 12.90 -3.50
CA VAL A 122 -8.41 12.13 -4.32
C VAL A 122 -6.98 12.62 -4.08
N THR A 123 -6.77 13.93 -4.01
CA THR A 123 -5.46 14.51 -3.72
C THR A 123 -4.95 14.12 -2.34
N LEU A 124 -5.79 14.19 -1.31
CA LEU A 124 -5.40 13.77 0.05
C LEU A 124 -5.02 12.29 0.12
N GLU A 125 -5.83 11.41 -0.47
CA GLU A 125 -5.58 9.97 -0.49
C GLU A 125 -4.28 9.63 -1.25
N CYS A 126 -4.06 10.26 -2.40
CA CYS A 126 -2.83 10.09 -3.17
C CYS A 126 -1.59 10.64 -2.44
N GLN A 127 -1.73 11.73 -1.68
CA GLN A 127 -0.64 12.24 -0.86
C GLN A 127 -0.27 11.25 0.25
N GLN A 128 -1.26 10.60 0.87
CA GLN A 128 -1.00 9.56 1.86
C GLN A 128 -0.25 8.37 1.25
N VAL A 129 -0.63 7.95 0.04
CA VAL A 129 0.11 6.92 -0.70
C VAL A 129 1.55 7.34 -0.95
N ALA A 130 1.79 8.56 -1.44
CA ALA A 130 3.14 9.06 -1.71
C ALA A 130 4.01 9.02 -0.43
N ASN A 131 3.47 9.52 0.68
CA ASN A 131 4.18 9.56 1.97
C ASN A 131 4.49 8.15 2.50
N ALA A 132 3.55 7.21 2.34
CA ALA A 132 3.76 5.83 2.75
C ALA A 132 4.86 5.14 1.93
N LEU A 133 4.86 5.33 0.60
CA LEU A 133 5.90 4.81 -0.28
C LEU A 133 7.26 5.44 0.00
N GLU A 134 7.31 6.75 0.26
CA GLU A 134 8.54 7.44 0.64
C GLU A 134 9.14 6.85 1.91
N ALA A 135 8.34 6.66 2.96
CA ALA A 135 8.79 6.03 4.21
C ALA A 135 9.31 4.60 3.99
N MET A 136 8.67 3.83 3.09
CA MET A 136 9.16 2.50 2.70
C MET A 136 10.49 2.59 1.94
N ASN A 137 10.61 3.50 0.99
CA ASN A 137 11.82 3.72 0.20
C ASN A 137 13.00 4.11 1.08
N GLN A 138 12.80 4.99 2.05
CA GLN A 138 13.83 5.37 3.02
C GLN A 138 14.32 4.16 3.84
N ARG A 139 13.41 3.28 4.27
CA ARG A 139 13.78 2.03 4.97
C ARG A 139 14.58 1.09 4.08
N PHE A 140 14.19 0.91 2.81
CA PHE A 140 14.96 0.06 1.88
C PHE A 140 16.32 0.66 1.54
N ALA A 141 16.42 1.97 1.40
CA ALA A 141 17.69 2.65 1.19
C ALA A 141 18.62 2.44 2.39
N ALA A 142 18.11 2.57 3.62
CA ALA A 142 18.89 2.35 4.84
C ALA A 142 19.41 0.91 5.00
N LEU A 143 18.72 -0.09 4.45
CA LEU A 143 19.17 -1.50 4.49
C LEU A 143 20.30 -1.81 3.52
N ARG A 144 20.62 -0.91 2.57
CA ARG A 144 21.71 -1.07 1.60
C ARG A 144 23.04 -0.48 2.06
N TYR A 145 23.05 0.25 3.18
CA TYR A 145 24.23 0.85 3.80
C TYR A 145 24.51 0.19 5.15
#